data_AF-A0A0C2GQP0-F1
#
_entry.id   AF-A0A0C2GQP0-F1
#
_cell.length_a   1.000
_cell.length_b   1.000
_cell.length_c   1.000
_cell.angle_alpha   90.00
_cell.angle_beta   90.00
_cell.angle_gamma   90.00
#
_symmetry.space_group_name_H-M   'P 1'
#
loop_
_entity.id
_entity.type
_entity.pdbx_description
1 polymer ?
#
loop_
_entity_poly.entity_id
_entity_poly.type
_entity_poly.pdbx_seq_one_letter_code
_entity_poly.pdbx_strand_id
1 'polypeptide(L)'
;MTTITEAIFCYITNTTEFTANRRTISTEVYAKRFCADQNAVLWFDMLQDVMGESRIQYSVVRDPIDRFLSGFVDKCIKYDLSSYLLPTKKRQ
;
A
#
# COMPACT_ATOMS: atom_id res chain seq x y z
N MET A 1 -3.37 -4.00 0.32
CA MET A 1 -3.83 -3.35 -0.92
C MET A 1 -4.00 -1.85 -0.68
N THR A 2 -2.89 -1.14 -0.47
CA THR A 2 -2.88 0.33 -0.25
C THR A 2 -1.97 1.04 -1.25
N THR A 3 -1.04 0.30 -1.86
CA THR A 3 -0.03 0.79 -2.81
C THR A 3 -0.61 1.52 -4.02
N ILE A 4 -1.71 1.02 -4.60
CA ILE A 4 -2.32 1.68 -5.77
C ILE A 4 -2.96 3.01 -5.38
N THR A 5 -3.68 3.05 -4.27
CA THR A 5 -4.32 4.28 -3.77
C THR A 5 -3.29 5.36 -3.49
N GLU A 6 -2.20 4.98 -2.84
CA GLU A 6 -1.08 5.88 -2.54
C GLU A 6 -0.36 6.36 -3.80
N ALA A 7 -0.18 5.48 -4.80
CA ALA A 7 0.38 5.84 -6.10
C ALA A 7 -0.50 6.83 -6.87
N ILE A 8 -1.82 6.63 -6.86
CA ILE A 8 -2.79 7.55 -7.47
C ILE A 8 -2.67 8.92 -6.82
N PHE A 9 -2.68 8.99 -5.50
CA PHE A 9 -2.57 10.26 -4.80
C PHE A 9 -1.22 10.93 -5.00
N CYS A 10 -0.13 10.16 -4.97
CA CYS A 10 1.21 10.62 -5.30
C CYS A 10 1.27 11.26 -6.70
N TYR A 11 0.64 10.64 -7.68
CA TYR A 11 0.55 11.20 -9.03
C TYR A 11 -0.27 12.50 -9.06
N ILE A 12 -1.39 12.56 -8.34
CA ILE A 12 -2.26 13.75 -8.31
C ILE A 12 -1.59 14.92 -7.57
N THR A 13 -0.93 14.67 -6.43
CA THR A 13 -0.33 15.72 -5.61
C THR A 13 1.05 16.15 -6.10
N ASN A 14 1.81 15.26 -6.75
CA ASN A 14 3.16 15.52 -7.23
C ASN A 14 3.41 14.92 -8.63
N THR A 15 2.58 15.33 -9.59
CA THR A 15 2.61 14.83 -10.98
C THR A 15 3.98 15.03 -11.64
N THR A 16 4.59 16.20 -11.44
CA THR A 16 5.85 16.58 -12.09
C THR A 16 6.99 15.68 -11.65
N GLU A 17 7.15 15.45 -10.35
CA GLU A 17 8.22 14.61 -9.83
C GLU A 17 7.98 13.12 -10.12
N PHE A 18 6.73 12.67 -10.02
CA PHE A 18 6.34 11.29 -10.35
C PHE A 18 6.69 10.95 -11.81
N THR A 19 6.38 11.88 -12.73
CA THR A 19 6.65 11.70 -14.17
C THR A 19 8.14 11.86 -14.48
N ALA A 20 8.84 12.81 -13.86
CA ALA A 20 10.28 13.02 -14.04
C ALA A 20 11.09 11.78 -13.64
N ASN A 21 10.65 11.07 -12.60
CA ASN A 21 11.24 9.80 -12.15
C ASN A 21 10.73 8.57 -12.93
N ARG A 22 10.00 8.78 -14.03
CA ARG A 22 9.45 7.74 -14.91
C ARG A 22 8.63 6.69 -14.16
N ARG A 23 7.91 7.12 -13.13
CA ARG A 23 7.04 6.24 -12.33
C ARG A 23 5.73 6.00 -13.07
N THR A 24 5.13 4.83 -12.85
CA THR A 24 3.80 4.50 -13.37
C THR A 24 3.00 3.79 -12.28
N ILE A 25 1.71 4.12 -12.15
CA ILE A 25 0.83 3.56 -11.12
C ILE A 25 0.81 2.03 -11.16
N SER A 26 0.86 1.44 -12.36
CA SER A 26 0.84 -0.02 -12.56
C SER A 26 2.13 -0.74 -12.13
N THR A 27 3.25 -0.02 -11.96
CA THR A 27 4.54 -0.61 -11.55
C THR A 27 4.89 -0.32 -10.10
N GLU A 28 4.07 0.48 -9.41
CA GLU A 28 4.23 0.72 -7.98
C GLU A 28 3.99 -0.57 -7.17
N VAL A 29 4.98 -0.92 -6.35
CA VAL A 29 4.92 -2.06 -5.44
C VAL A 29 5.23 -1.59 -4.02
N TYR A 30 4.70 -2.29 -3.02
CA TYR A 30 4.78 -1.87 -1.61
C TYR A 30 6.20 -1.51 -1.15
N ALA A 31 7.21 -2.28 -1.57
CA ALA A 31 8.61 -2.10 -1.19
C ALA A 31 9.33 -0.93 -1.88
N LYS A 32 8.76 -0.37 -2.96
CA LYS A 32 9.40 0.68 -3.76
C LYS A 32 8.46 1.85 -4.01
N ARG A 33 7.52 2.12 -3.10
CA ARG A 33 6.55 3.22 -3.24
C ARG A 33 7.28 4.56 -3.38
N PHE A 34 6.92 5.34 -4.40
CA PHE A 34 7.59 6.63 -4.64
C PHE A 34 7.29 7.67 -3.55
N CYS A 35 6.01 7.98 -3.31
CA CYS A 35 5.60 8.87 -2.22
C CYS A 35 5.27 8.09 -0.94
N ALA A 36 6.11 7.11 -0.58
CA ALA A 36 5.89 6.28 0.61
C ALA A 36 5.58 7.15 1.83
N ASP A 37 4.46 6.88 2.48
CA ASP A 37 4.05 7.47 3.76
C ASP A 37 3.73 8.98 3.71
N GLN A 38 3.69 9.59 2.52
CA GLN A 38 3.29 11.00 2.33
C GLN A 38 1.77 11.17 2.21
N ASN A 39 1.08 10.16 1.65
CA ASN A 39 -0.36 10.17 1.40
C ASN A 39 -1.08 9.02 2.14
N ALA A 40 -0.51 8.58 3.26
CA ALA A 40 -1.04 7.49 4.07
C ALA A 40 -1.11 7.91 5.53
N VAL A 41 -2.28 7.73 6.12
CA VAL A 41 -2.48 7.88 7.57
C VAL A 41 -2.86 6.52 8.11
N LEU A 42 -2.13 6.04 9.11
CA LEU A 42 -2.36 4.71 9.71
C LEU A 42 -3.63 4.69 10.57
N TRP A 43 -4.02 5.83 11.11
CA TRP A 43 -5.07 5.95 12.11
C TRP A 43 -6.21 6.85 11.63
N PHE A 44 -7.44 6.41 11.85
CA PHE A 44 -8.63 7.06 11.32
C PHE A 44 -8.98 8.36 12.07
N ASP A 45 -8.71 8.40 13.38
CA ASP A 45 -8.81 9.59 14.23
C ASP A 45 -7.88 10.70 13.72
N MET A 46 -6.61 10.38 13.47
CA MET A 46 -5.64 11.33 12.90
C MET A 46 -6.08 11.82 11.51
N LEU A 47 -6.71 10.96 10.70
CA LEU A 47 -7.27 11.37 9.42
C LEU A 47 -8.44 12.34 9.58
N GLN A 48 -9.28 12.19 10.61
CA GLN A 48 -10.35 13.15 10.91
C GLN A 48 -9.79 14.51 11.32
N ASP A 49 -8.76 14.53 12.16
CA ASP A 49 -8.11 15.78 12.59
C ASP A 49 -7.47 16.53 11.43
N VAL A 50 -6.82 15.82 10.50
CA VAL A 50 -6.11 16.43 9.36
C VAL A 50 -7.07 16.90 8.26
N MET A 51 -8.14 16.15 7.98
CA MET A 51 -9.03 16.43 6.84
C MET A 51 -10.29 17.22 7.21
N GLY A 52 -10.64 17.30 8.50
CA GLY A 52 -11.89 17.91 8.97
C GLY A 52 -13.15 17.08 8.64
N GLU A 53 -14.32 17.64 8.96
CA GLU A 53 -15.61 16.96 8.81
C GLU A 53 -16.10 16.86 7.36
N SER A 54 -15.81 17.86 6.53
CA SER A 54 -16.24 17.90 5.13
C SER A 54 -15.17 17.32 4.22
N ARG A 55 -15.36 16.05 3.81
CA ARG A 55 -14.43 15.36 2.92
C ARG A 55 -15.15 14.43 1.95
N ILE A 56 -14.63 14.37 0.73
CA ILE A 56 -15.07 13.38 -0.26
C ILE A 56 -14.36 12.07 0.06
N GLN A 57 -15.14 11.04 0.42
CA GLN A 57 -14.63 9.70 0.64
C GLN A 57 -14.82 8.88 -0.64
N TYR A 58 -13.80 8.11 -0.99
CA TYR A 58 -13.84 7.20 -2.12
C TYR A 58 -13.22 5.87 -1.72
N SER A 59 -13.56 4.83 -2.46
CA SER A 59 -12.98 3.51 -2.26
C SER A 59 -12.66 2.86 -3.60
N VAL A 60 -11.63 2.02 -3.62
CA VAL A 60 -11.30 1.19 -4.77
C VAL A 60 -11.82 -0.22 -4.47
N VAL A 61 -12.81 -0.65 -5.23
CA VAL A 61 -13.40 -1.99 -5.13
C VAL A 61 -12.90 -2.89 -6.26
N ARG A 62 -12.86 -4.19 -6.00
CA ARG A 62 -12.53 -5.25 -6.95
C ARG A 62 -13.56 -6.36 -6.84
N ASP A 63 -13.59 -7.25 -7.83
CA ASP A 63 -14.35 -8.49 -7.71
C ASP A 63 -14.03 -9.21 -6.39
N PRO A 64 -15.04 -9.67 -5.62
CA PRO A 64 -14.82 -10.27 -4.31
C PRO A 64 -13.93 -11.51 -4.33
N ILE A 65 -14.02 -12.34 -5.37
CA ILE A 65 -13.24 -13.57 -5.49
C ILE A 65 -11.78 -13.21 -5.76
N ASP A 66 -11.53 -12.31 -6.72
CA ASP A 66 -10.17 -11.85 -7.03
C ASP A 66 -9.51 -11.17 -5.83
N ARG A 67 -10.28 -10.34 -5.10
CA ARG A 67 -9.82 -9.68 -3.87
C ARG A 67 -9.43 -10.70 -2.80
N PHE A 68 -10.25 -11.73 -2.61
CA PHE A 68 -10.00 -12.79 -1.64
C PHE A 68 -8.75 -13.60 -1.99
N LEU A 69 -8.68 -14.12 -3.22
CA LEU A 69 -7.55 -14.92 -3.68
C LEU A 69 -6.23 -14.14 -3.62
N SER A 70 -6.23 -12.89 -4.07
CA SER A 70 -5.05 -12.02 -3.99
C SER A 70 -4.57 -11.82 -2.55
N GLY A 71 -5.49 -11.61 -1.60
CA GLY A 71 -5.16 -11.45 -0.19
C GLY A 71 -4.66 -12.73 0.46
N PHE A 72 -5.31 -13.87 0.17
CA PHE A 72 -4.91 -15.18 0.68
C PHE A 72 -3.51 -15.57 0.20
N VAL A 73 -3.21 -15.41 -1.10
CA VAL A 73 -1.88 -15.69 -1.65
C VAL A 73 -0.82 -14.78 -1.04
N ASP A 74 -1.09 -13.47 -0.91
CA ASP A 74 -0.14 -12.52 -0.30
C ASP A 74 0.15 -12.91 1.15
N LYS A 75 -0.86 -13.13 1.98
CA LYS A 75 -0.67 -13.31 3.44
C LYS A 75 -0.33 -14.73 3.87
N CYS A 76 -0.92 -15.74 3.25
CA CYS A 76 -0.86 -17.11 3.73
C CYS A 76 0.11 -18.00 2.92
N ILE A 77 0.43 -17.64 1.67
CA ILE A 77 1.33 -18.47 0.84
C ILE A 77 2.71 -17.81 0.74
N LYS A 78 2.75 -16.53 0.35
CA LYS A 78 4.00 -15.85 0.06
C LYS A 78 4.88 -15.60 1.29
N TYR A 79 4.28 -15.28 2.43
CA TYR A 79 5.04 -14.99 3.66
C TYR A 79 5.14 -16.16 4.64
N ASP A 80 4.24 -17.16 4.60
CA ASP A 80 4.18 -18.22 5.60
C ASP A 80 5.36 -19.22 5.49
N LEU A 81 5.80 -19.52 4.25
CA LEU A 81 6.95 -20.40 4.01
C LEU A 81 8.31 -19.80 4.39
N SER A 82 8.43 -18.47 4.51
CA SER A 82 9.69 -17.83 4.91
C SER A 82 9.90 -17.80 6.42
N SER A 83 8.83 -17.93 7.21
CA SER A 83 8.88 -17.93 8.69
C SER A 83 9.32 -19.26 9.29
N TYR A 84 9.15 -20.38 8.57
CA TYR A 84 9.52 -21.72 9.04
C TYR A 84 10.88 -22.23 8.54
N LEU A 85 11.56 -21.51 7.64
CA LEU A 85 12.82 -21.96 7.01
C LEU A 85 14.08 -21.18 7.44
N LEU A 86 14.00 -20.24 8.38
CA LEU A 86 15.20 -19.66 8.98
C LEU A 86 15.71 -20.60 10.10
N PRO A 87 16.94 -21.15 9.98
CA PRO A 87 17.49 -22.00 11.02
C PRO A 87 17.66 -21.17 12.28
N THR A 88 17.16 -21.69 13.39
CA THR A 88 17.44 -21.23 14.74
C THR A 88 18.94 -21.23 14.98
N LYS A 89 19.62 -20.13 14.65
CA LYS A 89 20.98 -19.86 15.10
C LYS A 89 20.88 -19.61 16.61
N LYS A 90 21.02 -20.69 17.40
CA LYS A 90 21.12 -20.66 18.85
C LYS A 90 22.05 -19.52 19.26
N ARG A 91 21.48 -18.52 19.92
CA ARG A 91 22.22 -17.49 20.63
C ARG A 91 22.06 -17.82 22.11
N GLN A 92 23.21 -17.95 22.75
CA GLN A 92 23.46 -18.19 24.18
C GLN A 92 23.43 -19.64 24.64
#